data_AF-A0A7J3AYP9-F1
#
_entry.id   AF-A0A7J3AYP9-F1
#
_cell.length_a   1.000
_cell.length_b   1.000
_cell.length_c   1.000
_cell.angle_alpha   90.00
_cell.angle_beta   90.00
_cell.angle_gamma   90.00
#
_symmetry.space_group_name_H-M   'P 1'
#
loop_
_entity.id
_entity.type
_entity.pdbx_description
1 polymer ?
#
loop_
_entity_poly.entity_id
_entity_poly.type
_entity_poly.pdbx_seq_one_letter_code
_entity_poly.pdbx_strand_id
1 'polypeptide(L)'
;MENQEIPRIGRKNVILILVGLSLTIPLLITFDFKSAAERIAAIGIVPIILAFASIHIGVLFYILGWYFLLGRRVSFRETFLIGWVSLFVNLLIPTASTSGEIARVYLVSKRNGISPAEALSSVIVHRIVMIVPFIVSVTLGFSYLMSFVFKGDATVILLPIILLTL
;
A
#
# COMPACT_ATOMS: atom_id res chain seq x y z
N MET A 1 -14.42 32.60 9.76
CA MET A 1 -13.06 32.04 9.66
C MET A 1 -12.94 31.08 10.83
N GLU A 2 -13.08 29.79 10.56
CA GLU A 2 -13.13 28.76 11.60
C GLU A 2 -11.73 28.52 12.16
N ASN A 3 -11.60 28.66 13.48
CA ASN A 3 -10.33 28.64 14.20
C ASN A 3 -9.79 27.20 14.16
N GLN A 4 -8.88 26.90 13.22
CA GLN A 4 -8.26 25.59 13.13
C GLN A 4 -7.39 25.35 14.37
N GLU A 5 -7.90 24.54 15.31
CA GLU A 5 -7.13 24.09 16.46
C GLU A 5 -5.93 23.28 15.98
N ILE A 6 -4.73 23.86 16.16
CA ILE A 6 -3.48 23.17 15.86
C ILE A 6 -3.36 21.97 16.81
N PRO A 7 -3.25 20.73 16.30
CA PRO A 7 -3.18 19.54 17.14
C PRO A 7 -1.94 19.63 18.04
N ARG A 8 -2.16 19.74 19.35
CA ARG A 8 -1.08 19.81 20.35
C ARG A 8 -0.46 18.43 20.54
N ILE A 9 0.87 18.35 20.45
CA ILE A 9 1.62 17.11 20.72
C ILE A 9 1.49 16.79 22.21
N GLY A 10 0.62 15.83 22.54
CA GLY A 10 0.44 15.35 23.90
C GLY A 10 1.64 14.55 24.41
N ARG A 11 1.79 14.48 25.74
CA ARG A 11 2.88 13.72 26.42
C ARG A 11 3.01 12.28 25.94
N LYS A 12 1.89 11.61 25.63
CA LYS A 12 1.85 10.26 25.04
C LYS A 12 2.56 10.18 23.68
N ASN A 13 2.36 11.17 22.82
CA ASN A 13 2.96 11.21 21.49
C ASN A 13 4.48 11.43 21.60
N VAL A 14 4.91 12.29 22.53
CA VAL A 14 6.34 12.49 22.82
C VAL A 14 6.98 11.19 23.30
N ILE A 15 6.33 10.45 24.22
CA ILE A 15 6.84 9.16 24.70
C ILE A 15 6.95 8.15 23.55
N LEU A 16 5.92 8.04 22.69
CA LEU A 16 5.96 7.13 21.54
C LEU A 16 7.09 7.48 20.55
N ILE A 17 7.30 8.77 20.29
CA ILE A 17 8.42 9.25 19.44
C ILE A 17 9.76 8.88 20.07
N LEU A 18 9.92 9.08 21.38
CA LEU A 18 11.14 8.73 22.11
C LEU A 18 11.38 7.21 22.13
N VAL A 19 10.34 6.39 22.28
CA VAL A 19 10.44 4.93 22.18
C VAL A 19 10.87 4.53 20.76
N GLY A 20 10.24 5.11 19.73
CA GLY A 20 10.63 4.89 18.34
C GLY A 20 12.09 5.22 18.09
N LEU A 21 12.55 6.41 18.52
CA LEU A 21 13.95 6.82 18.42
C LEU A 21 14.87 5.87 19.19
N SER A 22 14.53 5.51 20.43
CA SER A 22 15.30 4.57 21.26
C SER A 22 15.49 3.20 20.60
N LEU A 23 14.48 2.71 19.86
CA LEU A 23 14.55 1.45 19.13
C LEU A 23 15.34 1.58 17.81
N THR A 24 15.28 2.75 17.18
CA THR A 24 15.90 2.97 15.86
C THR A 24 17.39 3.34 15.98
N ILE A 25 17.78 4.08 17.03
CA ILE A 25 19.16 4.54 17.24
C ILE A 25 20.18 3.39 17.30
N PRO A 26 19.95 2.28 18.06
CA PRO A 26 20.87 1.13 18.05
C PRO A 26 21.03 0.53 16.66
N LEU A 27 19.94 0.50 15.88
CA LEU A 27 19.95 0.01 14.50
C LEU A 27 20.79 0.92 13.58
N LEU A 28 20.72 2.23 13.77
CA LEU A 28 21.49 3.20 12.98
C LEU A 28 22.98 3.19 13.33
N ILE A 29 23.34 2.94 14.59
CA ILE A 29 24.74 2.85 15.02
C ILE A 29 25.42 1.60 14.43
N THR A 30 24.68 0.50 14.26
CA THR A 30 25.21 -0.72 13.62
C THR A 30 25.11 -0.69 12.09
N PHE A 31 24.49 0.33 11.51
CA PHE A 31 24.28 0.44 10.08
C PHE A 31 25.53 0.93 9.36
N ASP A 32 26.08 0.10 8.46
CA ASP A 32 27.19 0.49 7.60
C ASP A 32 26.70 1.30 6.39
N PHE A 33 26.64 2.62 6.57
CA PHE A 33 26.23 3.57 5.53
C PHE A 33 27.11 3.51 4.28
N LYS A 34 28.42 3.22 4.43
CA LYS A 34 29.36 3.17 3.32
C LYS A 34 29.04 1.97 2.43
N SER A 35 28.96 0.79 3.03
CA SER A 35 28.58 -0.43 2.30
C SER A 35 27.18 -0.33 1.68
N ALA A 36 26.22 0.32 2.36
CA ALA A 36 24.90 0.56 1.79
C ALA A 36 24.95 1.44 0.54
N ALA A 37 25.70 2.56 0.57
CA ALA A 37 25.85 3.46 -0.56
C ALA A 37 26.54 2.78 -1.75
N GLU A 38 27.61 2.02 -1.50
CA GLU A 38 28.32 1.24 -2.54
C GLU A 38 27.39 0.20 -3.19
N ARG A 39 26.57 -0.48 -2.40
CA ARG A 39 25.57 -1.44 -2.90
C ARG A 39 24.49 -0.76 -3.73
N ILE A 40 24.00 0.40 -3.32
CA ILE A 40 23.02 1.17 -4.09
C ILE A 40 23.61 1.60 -5.44
N ALA A 41 24.85 2.09 -5.45
CA ALA A 41 25.54 2.46 -6.68
C ALA A 41 25.74 1.26 -7.62
N ALA A 42 25.96 0.06 -7.07
CA ALA A 42 26.14 -1.16 -7.83
C ALA A 42 24.85 -1.73 -8.47
N ILE A 43 23.65 -1.33 -8.04
CA ILE A 43 22.37 -1.81 -8.61
C ILE A 43 22.26 -1.41 -10.09
N GLY A 44 22.79 -0.25 -10.46
CA GLY A 44 22.61 0.34 -11.79
C GLY A 44 21.21 0.91 -12.00
N ILE A 45 21.04 1.65 -13.10
CA ILE A 45 19.80 2.41 -13.37
C ILE A 45 18.62 1.53 -13.82
N VAL A 46 18.90 0.40 -14.49
CA VAL A 46 17.87 -0.45 -15.10
C VAL A 46 16.90 -1.03 -14.05
N PRO A 47 17.36 -1.68 -12.96
CA PRO A 47 16.45 -2.19 -11.94
C PRO A 47 15.63 -1.08 -11.27
N ILE A 48 16.20 0.13 -11.12
CA ILE A 48 15.50 1.29 -10.54
C ILE A 48 14.34 1.72 -11.45
N ILE A 49 14.57 1.83 -12.77
CA ILE A 49 13.52 2.15 -13.74
C ILE A 49 12.43 1.08 -13.73
N LEU A 50 12.81 -0.20 -13.71
CA LEU A 50 11.85 -1.31 -13.66
C LEU A 50 11.02 -1.28 -12.38
N ALA A 51 11.64 -1.02 -11.23
CA ALA A 51 10.93 -0.89 -9.96
C ALA A 51 9.95 0.29 -9.99
N PHE A 52 10.39 1.44 -10.49
CA PHE A 52 9.55 2.62 -10.66
C PHE A 52 8.35 2.31 -11.56
N ALA A 53 8.58 1.74 -12.74
CA ALA A 53 7.52 1.37 -13.67
C ALA A 53 6.54 0.36 -13.05
N SER A 54 7.05 -0.66 -12.36
CA SER A 54 6.24 -1.70 -11.71
C SER A 54 5.29 -1.14 -10.66
N ILE A 55 5.77 -0.20 -9.83
CA ILE A 55 4.93 0.49 -8.85
C ILE A 55 3.79 1.25 -9.54
N HIS A 56 4.08 1.99 -10.61
CA HIS A 56 3.08 2.78 -11.32
C HIS A 56 2.03 1.89 -12.01
N ILE A 57 2.46 0.78 -12.60
CA ILE A 57 1.55 -0.22 -13.20
C ILE A 57 0.67 -0.84 -12.12
N GLY A 58 1.23 -1.20 -10.97
CA GLY A 58 0.46 -1.73 -9.84
C GLY A 58 -0.60 -0.74 -9.35
N VAL A 59 -0.22 0.52 -9.17
CA VAL A 59 -1.15 1.60 -8.77
C VAL A 59 -2.22 1.82 -9.84
N LEU A 60 -1.87 1.76 -11.12
CA LEU A 60 -2.83 1.87 -12.22
C LEU A 60 -3.93 0.80 -12.11
N PHE A 61 -3.55 -0.47 -11.96
CA PHE A 61 -4.53 -1.56 -11.85
C PHE A 61 -5.32 -1.51 -10.54
N TYR A 62 -4.68 -1.13 -9.42
CA TYR A 62 -5.36 -0.91 -8.15
C TYR A 62 -6.49 0.13 -8.29
N ILE A 63 -6.19 1.27 -8.90
CA ILE A 63 -7.19 2.34 -9.07
C ILE A 63 -8.22 1.97 -10.14
N LEU A 64 -7.82 1.25 -11.19
CA LEU A 64 -8.74 0.76 -12.21
C LEU A 64 -9.82 -0.16 -11.60
N GLY A 65 -9.45 -1.01 -10.64
CA GLY A 65 -10.42 -1.81 -9.89
C GLY A 65 -11.46 -0.95 -9.17
N TRP A 66 -11.04 0.14 -8.52
CA TRP A 66 -11.96 1.05 -7.85
C TRP A 66 -12.85 1.83 -8.82
N TYR A 67 -12.32 2.24 -9.97
CA TYR A 67 -13.08 2.91 -11.03
C TYR A 67 -14.27 2.07 -11.52
N PHE A 68 -14.09 0.75 -11.67
CA PHE A 68 -15.20 -0.15 -12.00
C PHE A 68 -16.22 -0.29 -10.87
N LEU A 69 -15.77 -0.33 -9.62
CA LEU A 69 -16.66 -0.39 -8.44
C LEU A 69 -17.49 0.88 -8.26
N LEU A 70 -17.01 2.05 -8.71
CA LEU A 70 -17.79 3.28 -8.79
C LEU A 70 -18.81 3.29 -9.94
N GLY A 71 -18.98 2.18 -10.66
CA GLY A 71 -19.91 2.07 -11.77
C GLY A 71 -19.59 3.01 -12.94
N ARG A 72 -18.32 3.43 -13.09
CA ARG A 72 -17.87 4.43 -14.08
C ARG A 72 -18.59 5.79 -14.00
N ARG A 73 -19.21 6.11 -12.85
CA ARG A 73 -19.88 7.40 -12.61
C ARG A 73 -18.91 8.57 -12.49
N VAL A 74 -17.66 8.28 -12.15
CA VAL A 74 -16.54 9.22 -12.08
C VAL A 74 -15.58 8.91 -13.21
N SER A 75 -15.05 9.94 -13.89
CA SER A 75 -14.06 9.71 -14.96
C SER A 75 -12.83 8.98 -14.43
N PHE A 76 -12.26 8.06 -15.21
CA PHE A 76 -11.07 7.32 -14.79
C PHE A 76 -9.92 8.26 -14.39
N ARG A 77 -9.72 9.37 -15.11
CA ARG A 77 -8.71 10.38 -14.79
C ARG A 77 -8.90 10.94 -13.38
N GLU A 78 -10.12 11.26 -13.00
CA GLU A 78 -10.41 11.80 -11.67
C GLU A 78 -10.26 10.74 -10.59
N THR A 79 -10.75 9.51 -10.82
CA THR A 79 -10.52 8.37 -9.92
C THR A 79 -9.02 8.11 -9.72
N PHE A 80 -8.22 8.19 -10.79
CA PHE A 80 -6.77 8.04 -10.77
C PHE A 80 -6.08 9.12 -9.91
N LEU A 81 -6.43 10.39 -10.11
CA LEU A 81 -5.88 11.48 -9.31
C LEU A 81 -6.26 11.38 -7.83
N ILE A 82 -7.53 11.07 -7.54
CA ILE A 82 -7.99 10.87 -6.16
C ILE A 82 -7.25 9.67 -5.52
N GLY A 83 -7.03 8.59 -6.27
CA GLY A 83 -6.26 7.43 -5.82
C GLY A 83 -4.83 7.79 -5.43
N TRP A 84 -4.12 8.56 -6.24
CA TRP A 84 -2.78 9.06 -5.92
C TRP A 84 -2.75 9.95 -4.69
N VAL A 85 -3.73 10.85 -4.53
CA VAL A 85 -3.84 11.67 -3.32
C VAL A 85 -4.04 10.79 -2.09
N SER A 86 -4.88 9.77 -2.17
CA SER A 86 -5.05 8.81 -1.06
C SER A 86 -3.77 8.05 -0.73
N LEU A 87 -2.99 7.61 -1.73
CA LEU A 87 -1.72 6.93 -1.49
C LEU A 87 -0.71 7.87 -0.82
N PHE A 88 -0.63 9.11 -1.29
CA PHE A 88 0.22 10.14 -0.69
C PHE A 88 -0.17 10.42 0.76
N VAL A 89 -1.46 10.56 1.06
CA VAL A 89 -1.97 10.74 2.43
C VAL A 89 -1.61 9.54 3.32
N ASN A 90 -1.70 8.31 2.81
CA ASN A 90 -1.28 7.11 3.55
C ASN A 90 0.21 7.08 3.86
N LEU A 91 1.05 7.65 2.99
CA LEU A 91 2.49 7.75 3.21
C LEU A 91 2.84 8.86 4.21
N LEU A 92 2.09 9.96 4.21
CA LEU A 92 2.31 11.07 5.14
C LEU A 92 1.77 10.81 6.55
N ILE A 93 0.62 10.16 6.65
CA ILE A 93 -0.11 10.00 7.91
C ILE A 93 -0.11 8.51 8.29
N PRO A 94 0.69 8.10 9.30
CA PRO A 94 0.85 6.70 9.67
C PRO A 94 -0.36 6.21 10.49
N THR A 95 -1.48 5.98 9.82
CA THR A 95 -2.75 5.52 10.42
C THR A 95 -3.22 4.21 9.79
N ALA A 96 -2.31 3.27 9.56
CA ALA A 96 -2.62 1.94 9.00
C ALA A 96 -3.50 1.97 7.73
N SER A 97 -3.26 2.94 6.84
CA SER A 97 -3.98 3.19 5.58
C SER A 97 -5.38 3.82 5.67
N THR A 98 -5.88 4.14 6.87
CA THR A 98 -7.23 4.70 7.05
C THR A 98 -7.35 6.15 6.57
N SER A 99 -6.30 6.96 6.71
CA SER A 99 -6.31 8.39 6.36
C SER A 99 -6.54 8.61 4.87
N GLY A 100 -5.86 7.85 4.01
CA GLY A 100 -6.04 7.89 2.57
C GLY A 100 -7.41 7.38 2.13
N GLU A 101 -7.95 6.35 2.81
CA GLU A 101 -9.30 5.86 2.54
C GLU A 101 -10.36 6.94 2.80
N ILE A 102 -10.25 7.64 3.93
CA ILE A 102 -11.11 8.79 4.25
C ILE A 102 -10.95 9.89 3.18
N ALA A 103 -9.71 10.21 2.76
CA ALA A 103 -9.47 11.19 1.72
C ALA A 103 -10.15 10.82 0.40
N ARG A 104 -10.10 9.53 0.00
CA ARG A 104 -10.79 9.01 -1.18
C ARG A 104 -12.30 9.20 -1.11
N VAL A 105 -12.92 8.80 0.01
CA VAL A 105 -14.36 8.97 0.26
C VAL A 105 -14.75 10.43 0.21
N TYR A 106 -14.00 11.30 0.90
CA TYR A 106 -14.27 12.73 0.95
C TYR A 106 -14.19 13.37 -0.43
N LEU A 107 -13.09 13.13 -1.16
CA LEU A 107 -12.84 13.77 -2.45
C LEU A 107 -13.86 13.36 -3.51
N VAL A 108 -14.18 12.06 -3.60
CA VAL A 108 -15.15 11.56 -4.59
C VAL A 108 -16.56 12.04 -4.26
N SER A 109 -16.94 12.08 -2.98
CA SER A 109 -18.27 12.55 -2.58
C SER A 109 -18.43 14.05 -2.82
N LYS A 110 -17.38 14.83 -2.51
CA LYS A 110 -17.42 16.29 -2.63
C LYS A 110 -17.41 16.77 -4.09
N ARG A 111 -16.71 16.07 -4.97
CA ARG A 111 -16.47 16.52 -6.35
C ARG A 111 -17.37 15.87 -7.40
N ASN A 112 -17.87 14.67 -7.12
CA ASN A 112 -18.53 13.86 -8.14
C ASN A 112 -19.99 13.50 -7.83
N GLY A 113 -20.58 14.11 -6.80
CA GLY A 113 -22.00 13.91 -6.47
C GLY A 113 -22.34 12.48 -6.00
N ILE A 114 -21.32 11.67 -5.69
CA ILE A 114 -21.51 10.36 -5.06
C ILE A 114 -21.85 10.59 -3.59
N SER A 115 -22.86 9.88 -3.08
CA SER A 115 -23.20 10.00 -1.67
C SER A 115 -22.06 9.48 -0.79
N PRO A 116 -21.78 10.07 0.39
CA PRO A 116 -20.72 9.58 1.28
C PRO A 116 -20.86 8.10 1.65
N ALA A 117 -22.08 7.61 1.78
CA ALA A 117 -22.37 6.21 2.07
C ALA A 117 -21.99 5.28 0.89
N GLU A 118 -22.31 5.68 -0.35
CA GLU A 118 -21.93 4.95 -1.55
C GLU A 118 -20.41 4.99 -1.80
N ALA A 119 -19.78 6.14 -1.55
CA ALA A 119 -18.33 6.27 -1.63
C ALA A 119 -17.64 5.35 -0.62
N LEU A 120 -18.10 5.34 0.64
CA LEU A 120 -17.57 4.47 1.69
C LEU A 120 -17.73 2.99 1.34
N SER A 121 -18.93 2.57 0.89
CA SER A 121 -19.16 1.18 0.51
C SER A 121 -18.26 0.75 -0.65
N SER A 122 -18.04 1.61 -1.65
CA SER A 122 -17.13 1.33 -2.76
C SER A 122 -15.70 1.08 -2.30
N VAL A 123 -15.22 1.84 -1.31
CA VAL A 123 -13.87 1.70 -0.76
C VAL A 123 -13.74 0.41 0.06
N ILE A 124 -14.75 0.08 0.87
CA ILE A 124 -14.77 -1.18 1.65
C ILE A 124 -14.76 -2.39 0.70
N VAL A 125 -15.63 -2.40 -0.31
CA VAL A 125 -15.67 -3.47 -1.31
C VAL A 125 -14.34 -3.54 -2.07
N HIS A 126 -13.75 -2.40 -2.42
CA HIS A 126 -12.44 -2.36 -3.06
C HIS A 126 -11.37 -3.05 -2.22
N ARG A 127 -11.32 -2.81 -0.90
CA ARG A 127 -10.37 -3.49 -0.02
C ARG A 127 -10.57 -5.00 -0.02
N ILE A 128 -11.81 -5.46 0.09
CA ILE A 128 -12.14 -6.89 0.09
C ILE A 128 -11.71 -7.54 -1.23
N VAL A 129 -12.02 -6.90 -2.36
CA VAL A 129 -11.64 -7.39 -3.69
C VAL A 129 -10.12 -7.42 -3.84
N MET A 130 -9.41 -6.41 -3.33
CA MET A 130 -7.95 -6.33 -3.42
C MET A 130 -7.20 -7.30 -2.48
N ILE A 131 -7.89 -7.97 -1.55
CA ILE A 131 -7.31 -9.09 -0.79
C ILE A 131 -7.04 -10.29 -1.72
N VAL A 132 -7.89 -10.53 -2.72
CA VAL A 132 -7.75 -11.67 -3.65
C VAL A 132 -6.39 -11.67 -4.37
N PRO A 133 -5.99 -10.61 -5.10
CA PRO A 133 -4.69 -10.60 -5.76
C PRO A 133 -3.52 -10.67 -4.77
N PHE A 134 -3.69 -10.16 -3.53
CA PHE A 134 -2.69 -10.30 -2.48
C PHE A 134 -2.50 -11.77 -2.07
N ILE A 135 -3.59 -12.49 -1.75
CA ILE A 135 -3.51 -13.91 -1.38
C ILE A 135 -2.93 -14.72 -2.54
N VAL A 136 -3.41 -14.52 -3.77
CA VAL A 136 -2.88 -15.22 -4.95
C VAL A 136 -1.37 -14.98 -5.11
N SER A 137 -0.92 -13.73 -4.98
CA SER A 137 0.50 -13.39 -5.14
C SER A 137 1.36 -14.00 -4.04
N VAL A 138 0.91 -13.94 -2.78
CA VAL A 138 1.63 -14.54 -1.64
C VAL A 138 1.70 -16.04 -1.81
N THR A 139 0.61 -16.69 -2.18
CA THR A 139 0.57 -18.14 -2.40
C THR A 139 1.50 -18.57 -3.52
N LEU A 140 1.46 -17.90 -4.68
CA LEU A 140 2.36 -18.19 -5.79
C LEU A 140 3.83 -17.97 -5.41
N GLY A 141 4.13 -16.86 -4.73
CA GLY A 141 5.49 -16.57 -4.26
C GLY A 141 6.00 -17.61 -3.25
N PHE A 142 5.14 -18.04 -2.32
CA PHE A 142 5.46 -19.08 -1.35
C PHE A 142 5.66 -20.45 -2.02
N SER A 143 4.78 -20.85 -2.94
CA SER A 143 4.95 -22.08 -3.73
C SER A 143 6.26 -22.06 -4.52
N TYR A 144 6.61 -20.92 -5.12
CA TYR A 144 7.88 -20.76 -5.82
C TYR A 144 9.07 -20.94 -4.88
N LEU A 145 9.07 -20.27 -3.71
CA LEU A 145 10.12 -20.44 -2.71
C LEU A 145 10.30 -21.90 -2.29
N MET A 146 9.20 -22.60 -2.02
CA MET A 146 9.22 -24.01 -1.60
C MET A 146 9.79 -24.93 -2.69
N SER A 147 9.54 -24.63 -3.97
CA SER A 147 10.10 -25.42 -5.09
C SER A 147 11.63 -25.43 -5.10
N PHE A 148 12.27 -24.32 -4.70
CA PHE A 148 13.73 -24.21 -4.58
C PHE A 148 14.28 -24.97 -3.38
N VAL A 149 13.58 -24.92 -2.24
CA VAL A 149 14.02 -25.57 -1.00
C VAL A 149 13.91 -27.09 -1.09
N PHE A 150 12.84 -27.61 -1.69
CA PHE A 150 12.53 -29.04 -1.73
C PHE A 150 12.87 -29.72 -3.06
N LYS A 151 13.73 -29.11 -3.88
CA LYS A 151 14.20 -29.67 -5.18
C LYS A 151 13.07 -30.17 -6.08
N GLY A 152 11.96 -29.45 -6.16
CA GLY A 152 10.90 -29.72 -7.14
C GLY A 152 9.97 -30.89 -6.83
N ASP A 153 9.81 -31.29 -5.57
CA ASP A 153 8.74 -32.23 -5.19
C ASP A 153 7.36 -31.59 -5.45
N ALA A 154 6.67 -32.06 -6.49
CA ALA A 154 5.44 -31.46 -7.01
C ALA A 154 4.31 -31.41 -5.97
N THR A 155 4.34 -32.29 -4.98
CA THR A 155 3.38 -32.35 -3.87
C THR A 155 3.43 -31.10 -2.98
N VAL A 156 4.62 -30.52 -2.79
CA VAL A 156 4.84 -29.34 -1.94
C VAL A 156 4.44 -28.04 -2.65
N ILE A 157 4.54 -28.01 -3.98
CA ILE A 157 4.14 -26.87 -4.82
C ILE A 157 2.61 -26.73 -4.87
N LEU A 158 1.89 -27.87 -4.87
CA LEU A 158 0.43 -27.92 -4.99
C LEU A 158 -0.30 -27.62 -3.67
N LEU A 159 0.33 -27.87 -2.51
CA LEU A 159 -0.30 -27.67 -1.19
C LEU A 159 -0.86 -26.24 -0.96
N PRO A 160 -0.09 -25.16 -1.21
CA PRO A 160 -0.59 -23.80 -1.05
C PRO A 160 -1.72 -23.46 -2.05
N ILE A 161 -1.66 -24.02 -3.26
CA ILE A 161 -2.67 -23.83 -4.31
C ILE A 161 -3.97 -24.54 -3.95
N ILE A 162 -3.89 -25.76 -3.39
CA ILE A 162 -5.06 -26.53 -2.92
C ILE A 162 -5.72 -25.84 -1.72
N LEU A 163 -4.93 -25.30 -0.78
CA LEU A 163 -5.43 -24.51 0.35
C LEU A 163 -6.15 -23.22 -0.09
N LEU A 164 -5.82 -22.70 -1.26
CA LEU A 164 -6.50 -21.54 -1.86
C LEU A 164 -7.88 -21.89 -2.45
N THR A 165 -8.14 -23.17 -2.72
CA THR A 165 -9.37 -23.68 -3.35
C THR A 165 -10.35 -24.35 -2.38
N LEU A 166 -9.94 -24.56 -1.13
CA LEU A 166 -10.74 -25.08 -0.01
C LEU A 166 -11.42 -23.94 0.75
#